data_AF-A0A527XJA1-F1
#
_entry.id   AF-A0A527XJA1-F1
#
_cell.length_a   1.000
_cell.length_b   1.000
_cell.length_c   1.000
_cell.angle_alpha   90.00
_cell.angle_beta   90.00
_cell.angle_gamma   90.00
#
_symmetry.space_group_name_H-M   'P 1'
#
loop_
_entity.id
_entity.type
_entity.pdbx_description
1 polymer ?
#
loop_
_entity_poly.entity_id
_entity_poly.type
_entity_poly.pdbx_seq_one_letter_code
_entity_poly.pdbx_strand_id
1 'polypeptide(L)'
;MAHRGRLNVLSQVMAKPHRAIFHEFKGGSAAPDEVEGSGDVKYHLGASSDREFDGNKVHLSLTANPSHLEIVDPVVMGKARAKQD
;
A
#
# COMPACT_ATOMS: atom_id res chain seq x y z
N MET A 1 -6.77 -4.76 2.21
CA MET A 1 -7.92 -4.23 1.42
C MET A 1 -7.89 -4.84 0.04
N ALA A 2 -9.04 -5.28 -0.48
CA ALA A 2 -9.19 -5.78 -1.85
C ALA A 2 -8.99 -4.68 -2.93
N HIS A 3 -9.14 -5.04 -4.21
CA HIS A 3 -8.86 -4.17 -5.36
C HIS A 3 -9.86 -2.99 -5.52
N ARG A 4 -11.12 -3.17 -5.12
CA ARG A 4 -12.19 -2.18 -5.33
C ARG A 4 -11.94 -0.90 -4.53
N GLY A 5 -11.83 0.22 -5.22
CA GLY A 5 -11.57 1.54 -4.63
C GLY A 5 -10.13 1.75 -4.13
N ARG A 6 -9.22 0.79 -4.30
CA ARG A 6 -7.87 0.85 -3.71
C ARG A 6 -7.05 2.04 -4.20
N LEU A 7 -7.11 2.38 -5.49
CA LEU A 7 -6.37 3.53 -6.03
C LEU A 7 -6.86 4.86 -5.46
N ASN A 8 -8.15 4.97 -5.16
CA ASN A 8 -8.72 6.14 -4.52
C ASN A 8 -8.18 6.28 -3.09
N VAL A 9 -8.09 5.18 -2.35
CA VAL A 9 -7.46 5.18 -1.01
C VAL A 9 -5.97 5.54 -1.11
N LEU A 10 -5.24 4.95 -2.05
CA LEU A 10 -3.81 5.23 -2.23
C LEU A 10 -3.53 6.70 -2.54
N SER A 11 -4.30 7.29 -3.46
CA SER A 11 -4.11 8.70 -3.86
C SER A 11 -4.62 9.67 -2.78
N GLN A 12 -5.88 9.53 -2.37
CA GLN A 12 -6.55 10.55 -1.56
C GLN A 12 -6.27 10.42 -0.07
N VAL A 13 -6.14 9.19 0.45
CA VAL A 13 -5.93 8.94 1.88
C VAL A 13 -4.45 8.79 2.21
N MET A 14 -3.73 7.96 1.43
CA MET A 14 -2.32 7.66 1.68
C MET A 14 -1.32 8.62 1.04
N ALA A 15 -1.79 9.63 0.30
CA ALA A 15 -0.93 10.61 -0.38
C ALA A 15 0.06 10.00 -1.39
N LYS A 16 -0.19 8.80 -1.93
CA LYS A 16 0.67 8.22 -2.96
C LYS A 16 0.68 9.15 -4.18
N PRO A 17 1.85 9.65 -4.63
CA PRO A 17 1.89 10.60 -5.74
C PRO A 17 1.28 10.02 -7.01
N HIS A 18 0.44 10.80 -7.70
CA HIS A 18 -0.15 10.43 -8.99
C HIS A 18 0.91 10.00 -10.01
N ARG A 19 2.06 10.67 -10.04
CA ARG A 19 3.20 10.30 -10.88
C ARG A 19 3.65 8.86 -10.66
N ALA A 20 3.72 8.41 -9.41
CA ALA A 20 4.10 7.04 -9.06
C ALA A 20 3.04 6.03 -9.50
N ILE A 21 1.75 6.35 -9.26
CA ILE A 21 0.63 5.53 -9.74
C ILE A 21 0.70 5.37 -11.27
N PHE A 22 0.83 6.46 -12.02
CA PHE A 22 0.90 6.40 -13.47
C PHE A 22 2.16 5.70 -14.00
N HIS A 23 3.29 5.81 -13.30
CA HIS A 23 4.51 5.06 -13.63
C HIS A 23 4.27 3.55 -13.57
N GLU A 24 3.64 3.06 -12.50
CA GLU A 24 3.28 1.65 -12.33
C GLU A 24 2.27 1.18 -13.39
N PHE A 25 1.36 2.05 -13.83
CA PHE A 25 0.43 1.74 -14.92
C PHE A 25 1.11 1.64 -16.29
N LYS A 26 2.22 2.36 -16.50
CA LYS A 26 3.05 2.28 -17.71
C LYS A 26 4.03 1.09 -17.69
N GLY A 27 3.99 0.25 -16.66
CA GLY A 27 4.90 -0.88 -16.49
C GLY A 27 6.21 -0.53 -15.79
N GLY A 28 6.34 0.69 -15.26
CA GLY A 28 7.48 1.07 -14.45
C GLY A 28 7.46 0.37 -13.09
N SER A 29 8.64 0.07 -12.55
CA SER A 29 8.76 -0.53 -11.22
C SER A 29 8.31 0.45 -10.13
N ALA A 30 7.73 -0.09 -9.05
CA ALA A 30 7.48 0.64 -7.82
C ALA A 30 8.73 0.73 -6.92
N ALA A 31 9.75 -0.06 -7.21
CA ALA A 31 11.03 -0.08 -6.53
C ALA A 31 12.13 0.49 -7.43
N PRO A 32 13.25 0.98 -6.87
CA PRO A 32 14.45 1.32 -7.64
C PRO A 32 14.96 0.13 -8.47
N ASP A 33 15.63 0.40 -9.59
CA ASP A 33 16.12 -0.64 -10.52
C ASP A 33 17.13 -1.61 -9.88
N GLU A 34 17.82 -1.16 -8.82
CA GLU A 34 18.78 -1.95 -8.05
C GLU A 34 18.10 -2.95 -7.08
N VAL A 35 16.80 -2.80 -6.85
CA VAL A 35 16.05 -3.68 -5.94
C VAL A 35 15.50 -4.86 -6.72
N GLU A 36 16.04 -6.04 -6.44
CA GLU A 36 15.52 -7.29 -7.00
C GLU A 36 14.14 -7.63 -6.41
N GLY A 37 13.18 -7.85 -7.29
CA GLY A 37 11.86 -8.35 -6.95
C GLY A 37 11.05 -8.58 -8.22
N SER A 38 10.28 -9.66 -8.27
CA SER A 38 9.37 -9.94 -9.39
C SER A 38 8.29 -8.86 -9.57
N GLY A 39 8.14 -7.98 -8.57
CA GLY A 39 7.04 -7.05 -8.45
C GLY A 39 5.71 -7.79 -8.24
N ASP A 40 4.64 -7.00 -8.28
CA ASP A 40 3.27 -7.48 -8.36
C ASP A 40 2.46 -6.41 -9.13
N VAL A 41 1.21 -6.69 -9.47
CA VAL A 41 0.35 -5.67 -10.07
C VAL A 41 0.15 -4.51 -9.08
N LYS A 42 0.06 -3.29 -9.59
CA LYS A 42 -0.17 -2.04 -8.83
C LYS A 42 -1.20 -2.11 -7.70
N TYR A 43 -2.23 -2.95 -7.83
CA TYR A 43 -3.29 -3.13 -6.83
C TYR A 43 -2.92 -4.06 -5.66
N HIS A 44 -1.78 -4.73 -5.70
CA HIS A 44 -1.30 -5.64 -4.65
C HIS A 44 -0.19 -5.03 -3.81
N LEU A 45 0.49 -4.01 -4.33
CA LEU A 45 1.60 -3.37 -3.63
C LEU A 45 1.11 -2.68 -2.35
N GLY A 46 1.88 -2.86 -1.28
CA GLY A 46 1.68 -2.16 -0.02
C GLY A 46 2.00 -0.67 -0.14
N ALA A 47 1.55 0.11 0.84
CA ALA A 47 1.90 1.52 0.95
C ALA A 47 2.07 1.89 2.43
N SER A 48 2.94 2.87 2.69
CA SER A 48 3.21 3.38 4.02
C SER A 48 3.37 4.89 3.92
N SER A 49 2.69 5.63 4.79
CA SER A 49 2.69 7.10 4.74
C SER A 49 2.36 7.68 6.11
N ASP A 50 3.14 8.66 6.55
CA ASP A 50 2.76 9.50 7.69
C ASP A 50 1.84 10.63 7.21
N ARG A 51 0.77 10.86 7.97
CA ARG A 51 -0.26 11.86 7.69
C ARG A 51 -0.54 12.67 8.94
N GLU A 52 -0.92 13.92 8.76
CA GLU A 52 -1.37 14.78 9.85
C GLU A 52 -2.88 14.94 9.79
N PHE A 53 -3.55 14.74 10.93
CA PHE A 53 -4.99 14.93 11.10
C PHE A 53 -5.23 15.63 12.44
N ASP A 54 -5.84 16.82 12.40
CA ASP A 54 -6.17 17.60 13.59
C ASP A 54 -4.98 17.82 14.54
N GLY A 55 -3.79 18.07 13.96
CA GLY A 55 -2.53 18.23 14.69
C GLY A 55 -1.88 16.93 15.17
N ASN A 56 -2.49 15.77 14.91
CA ASN A 56 -1.95 14.46 15.27
C ASN A 56 -1.21 13.84 14.08
N LYS A 57 0.02 13.36 14.31
CA LYS A 57 0.75 12.55 13.34
C LYS A 57 0.30 11.10 13.43
N VAL A 58 -0.21 10.57 12.33
CA VAL A 58 -0.73 9.20 12.22
C VAL A 58 0.04 8.46 11.13
N HIS A 59 0.64 7.34 11.49
CA HIS A 59 1.30 6.45 10.55
C HIS A 59 0.29 5.49 9.92
N LEU A 60 0.02 5.65 8.63
CA LEU A 60 -0.87 4.78 7.86
C LEU A 60 -0.07 3.71 7.13
N SER A 61 -0.52 2.46 7.21
CA SER A 61 0.11 1.32 6.54
C SER A 61 -0.95 0.45 5.88
N LEU A 62 -0.86 0.30 4.56
CA LEU A 62 -1.66 -0.63 3.77
C LEU A 62 -0.82 -1.85 3.41
N THR A 63 -1.24 -3.01 3.90
CA THR A 63 -0.54 -4.29 3.66
C THR A 63 -0.69 -4.73 2.20
N ALA A 64 0.38 -5.30 1.65
CA ALA A 64 0.35 -5.96 0.35
C ALA A 64 -0.54 -7.22 0.40
N ASN A 65 -1.21 -7.57 -0.69
CA ASN A 65 -2.09 -8.73 -0.73
C ASN A 65 -2.17 -9.32 -2.14
N PRO A 66 -2.29 -10.65 -2.28
CA PRO A 66 -2.54 -11.27 -3.57
C PRO A 66 -4.02 -11.07 -4.00
N SER A 67 -4.35 -11.59 -5.18
CA SER A 67 -5.73 -11.59 -5.71
C SER A 67 -6.71 -12.47 -4.91
N HIS A 68 -6.22 -13.43 -4.13
CA HIS A 68 -7.05 -14.31 -3.30
C HIS A 68 -7.71 -13.48 -2.20
N LEU A 69 -9.01 -13.23 -2.33
CA LEU A 69 -9.75 -12.34 -1.45
C LEU A 69 -9.72 -12.84 0.00
N GLU A 70 -9.71 -11.88 0.93
CA GLU A 70 -9.69 -12.07 2.39
C GLU A 70 -8.46 -12.82 2.98
N ILE A 71 -7.56 -13.37 2.15
CA ILE A 71 -6.34 -14.06 2.67
C ILE A 71 -5.42 -13.12 3.46
N VAL A 72 -5.52 -11.81 3.20
CA VAL A 72 -4.72 -10.78 3.88
C VAL A 72 -5.23 -10.49 5.29
N ASP A 73 -6.46 -10.83 5.63
CA ASP A 73 -7.10 -10.43 6.88
C ASP A 73 -6.32 -10.87 8.13
N PRO A 74 -5.97 -12.17 8.30
CA PRO A 74 -5.15 -12.59 9.44
C PRO A 74 -3.75 -11.95 9.41
N VAL A 75 -3.21 -11.65 8.22
CA VAL A 75 -1.90 -10.99 8.07
C VAL A 75 -1.96 -9.55 8.60
N VAL A 76 -3.02 -8.80 8.29
CA VAL A 76 -3.21 -7.43 8.82
C VAL A 76 -3.37 -7.48 10.33
N MET A 77 -4.17 -8.42 10.86
CA MET A 77 -4.35 -8.57 12.30
C MET A 77 -3.05 -8.89 13.03
N GLY A 78 -2.26 -9.83 12.51
CA GLY A 78 -0.95 -10.17 13.08
C GLY A 78 0.03 -8.99 13.06
N LYS A 79 0.10 -8.26 11.94
CA LYS A 79 0.93 -7.05 11.82
C LYS A 79 0.48 -5.95 12.79
N ALA A 80 -0.83 -5.75 12.95
CA ALA A 80 -1.36 -4.78 13.90
C ALA A 80 -1.02 -5.17 15.34
N ARG A 81 -1.17 -6.46 15.69
CA ARG A 81 -0.81 -6.95 17.02
C ARG A 81 0.66 -6.73 17.34
N ALA A 82 1.56 -7.08 16.42
CA ALA A 82 3.00 -6.89 16.59
C ALA A 82 3.42 -5.40 16.71
N LYS A 83 2.59 -4.45 16.27
CA LYS A 83 2.81 -3.02 16.47
C LYS A 83 2.24 -2.48 17.78
N GLN A 84 1.34 -3.22 18.42
CA GLN A 84 0.78 -2.87 19.73
C GLN A 84 1.72 -3.27 20.87
N ASP A 85 2.44 -4.37 20.67
CA ASP A 85 3.49 -4.86 21.56
C ASP A 85 4.75 -3.96 21.46
#